data_AF-H4F6W2-F1
#
_entry.id   AF-H4F6W2-F1
#
_cell.length_a   1.000
_cell.length_b   1.000
_cell.length_c   1.000
_cell.angle_alpha   90.00
_cell.angle_beta   90.00
_cell.angle_gamma   90.00
#
_symmetry.space_group_name_H-M   'P 1'
#
loop_
_entity.id
_entity.type
_entity.pdbx_description
1 polymer ?
#
loop_
_entity_poly.entity_id
_entity_poly.type
_entity_poly.pdbx_seq_one_letter_code
_entity_poly.pdbx_strand_id
1 'polypeptide(L)'
;MPIRMITGLVLSVATTAFGFLIGMGAQQGTFVVCAEAEACVREWISATSGWAAVCAAVPTILYLSKQIRDADRHQRTNFAIQLRRHRLLAMGVAQLAYVVLSQIELALSKVKEGEAPDIRDWNKELIEEMIRHLRGTNLQSFEDEIAFPVSIGAYGMALVVERGYAGDDVTSFAAPNIVNEYFENVARQAEEFLAETRKITEAS
;
A
#
# COMPACT_ATOMS: atom_id res chain seq x y z
N MET A 1 18.70 -7.79 24.31
CA MET A 1 18.78 -8.05 25.76
C MET A 1 17.69 -8.96 26.36
N PRO A 2 16.40 -8.98 25.94
CA PRO A 2 15.39 -9.77 26.66
C PRO A 2 15.51 -11.29 26.47
N ILE A 3 16.14 -11.77 25.39
CA ILE A 3 16.28 -13.20 25.09
C ILE A 3 17.15 -13.89 26.16
N ARG A 4 18.26 -13.25 26.61
CA ARG A 4 19.13 -13.81 27.66
C ARG A 4 18.43 -13.90 29.03
N MET A 5 17.54 -12.96 29.30
CA MET A 5 16.78 -12.92 30.56
C MET A 5 15.68 -14.00 30.59
N ILE A 6 15.01 -14.23 29.47
CA ILE A 6 13.97 -15.28 29.34
C ILE A 6 14.60 -16.67 29.34
N THR A 7 15.70 -16.88 28.62
CA THR A 7 16.43 -18.17 28.70
C THR A 7 16.92 -18.45 30.11
N GLY A 8 17.38 -17.42 30.83
CA GLY A 8 17.79 -17.54 32.23
C GLY A 8 16.64 -17.90 33.17
N LEU A 9 15.45 -17.34 32.94
CA LEU A 9 14.26 -17.59 33.77
C LEU A 9 13.65 -18.97 33.49
N VAL A 10 13.65 -19.43 32.24
CA VAL A 10 13.23 -20.79 31.90
C VAL A 10 14.20 -21.82 32.50
N LEU A 11 15.51 -21.56 32.45
CA LEU A 11 16.50 -22.45 33.08
C LEU A 11 16.36 -22.46 34.61
N SER A 12 16.10 -21.31 35.23
CA SER A 12 15.95 -21.23 36.69
C SER A 12 14.69 -21.93 37.18
N VAL A 13 13.57 -21.80 36.46
CA VAL A 13 12.32 -22.51 36.78
C VAL A 13 12.45 -24.02 36.53
N ALA A 14 13.10 -24.43 35.45
CA ALA A 14 13.34 -25.85 35.17
C ALA A 14 14.25 -26.49 36.24
N THR A 15 15.31 -25.80 36.66
CA THR A 15 16.24 -26.29 37.69
C THR A 15 15.60 -26.29 39.08
N THR A 16 14.77 -25.30 39.43
CA THR A 16 14.02 -25.32 40.71
C THR A 16 12.92 -26.36 40.72
N ALA A 17 12.18 -26.57 39.63
CA ALA A 17 11.18 -27.64 39.55
C ALA A 17 11.84 -29.04 39.64
N PHE A 18 12.97 -29.23 38.93
CA PHE A 18 13.72 -30.49 38.99
C PHE A 18 14.32 -30.74 40.38
N GLY A 19 14.86 -29.70 41.02
CA GLY A 19 15.36 -29.76 42.40
C GLY A 19 14.25 -30.01 43.43
N PHE A 20 13.06 -29.43 43.24
CA PHE A 20 11.91 -29.63 44.12
C PHE A 20 11.35 -31.06 44.00
N LEU A 21 11.29 -31.62 42.79
CA LEU A 21 10.88 -33.01 42.56
C LEU A 21 11.86 -34.02 43.19
N ILE A 22 13.18 -33.78 43.07
CA ILE A 22 14.20 -34.60 43.75
C ILE A 22 14.12 -34.43 45.27
N GLY A 23 13.91 -33.21 45.76
CA GLY A 23 13.81 -32.90 47.19
C GLY A 23 12.59 -33.51 47.88
N MET A 24 11.42 -33.48 47.23
CA MET A 24 10.22 -34.15 47.75
C MET A 24 10.35 -35.67 47.74
N GLY A 25 11.00 -36.26 46.73
CA GLY A 25 11.32 -37.70 46.71
C GLY A 25 12.30 -38.12 47.80
N ALA A 26 13.22 -37.25 48.20
CA ALA A 26 14.18 -37.53 49.27
C ALA A 26 13.56 -37.46 50.68
N GLN A 27 12.53 -36.64 50.91
CA GLN A 27 11.95 -36.46 52.25
C GLN A 27 11.03 -37.59 52.70
N GLN A 28 10.52 -38.43 51.79
CA GLN A 28 9.67 -39.58 52.10
C GLN A 28 10.41 -40.93 52.16
N GLY A 29 11.75 -40.94 52.07
CA GLY A 29 12.55 -42.17 52.19
C GLY A 29 12.35 -43.17 51.05
N THR A 30 11.64 -42.78 49.99
CA THR A 30 11.39 -43.59 48.80
C THR A 30 12.24 -43.07 47.64
N PHE A 31 13.55 -43.25 47.74
CA PHE A 31 14.37 -43.35 46.53
C PHE A 31 14.17 -44.74 45.91
N VAL A 32 12.92 -45.05 45.57
CA VAL A 32 12.56 -46.25 44.83
C VAL A 32 11.99 -45.74 43.53
N VAL A 33 12.87 -45.67 42.53
CA VAL A 33 12.49 -45.33 41.16
C VAL A 33 11.44 -46.30 40.59
N CYS A 34 11.15 -47.46 41.22
CA CYS A 34 10.03 -48.33 40.86
C CYS A 34 9.83 -49.45 41.89
N ALA A 35 8.61 -49.60 42.42
CA ALA A 35 8.08 -50.89 42.84
C ALA A 35 6.71 -51.01 42.14
N GLU A 36 6.59 -51.97 41.23
CA GLU A 36 5.51 -52.16 40.24
C GLU A 36 5.66 -51.31 38.95
N ALA A 37 6.30 -51.93 37.95
CA ALA A 37 6.98 -51.28 36.82
C ALA A 37 6.08 -50.76 35.67
N GLU A 38 4.77 -51.01 35.64
CA GLU A 38 3.95 -50.68 34.46
C GLU A 38 3.06 -49.43 34.62
N ALA A 39 2.60 -49.11 35.83
CA ALA A 39 1.73 -47.95 36.06
C ALA A 39 2.52 -46.63 36.24
N CYS A 40 3.67 -46.70 36.93
CA CYS A 40 4.42 -45.52 37.32
C CYS A 40 5.06 -44.79 36.12
N VAL A 41 5.71 -45.51 35.20
CA VAL A 41 6.34 -44.90 34.00
C VAL A 41 5.30 -44.19 33.14
N ARG A 42 4.08 -44.73 33.05
CA ARG A 42 2.98 -44.12 32.31
C ARG A 42 2.49 -42.83 32.97
N GLU A 43 2.40 -42.79 34.30
CA GLU A 43 2.05 -41.57 35.04
C GLU A 43 3.14 -40.49 34.92
N TRP A 44 4.41 -40.87 34.98
CA TRP A 44 5.53 -39.94 34.77
C TRP A 44 5.57 -39.38 33.35
N ILE A 45 5.38 -40.22 32.32
CA ILE A 45 5.31 -39.75 30.93
C ILE A 45 4.12 -38.82 30.75
N SER A 46 2.95 -39.17 31.32
CA SER A 46 1.76 -38.31 31.27
C SER A 46 1.94 -36.98 32.01
N ALA A 47 2.65 -36.99 33.14
CA ALA A 47 2.92 -35.79 33.95
C ALA A 47 3.99 -34.89 33.30
N THR A 48 4.98 -35.46 32.61
CA THR A 48 6.08 -34.71 31.96
C THR A 48 5.73 -34.26 30.54
N SER A 49 4.87 -34.97 29.81
CA SER A 49 4.49 -34.61 28.44
C SER A 49 3.75 -33.27 28.35
N GLY A 50 2.98 -32.90 29.37
CA GLY A 50 2.30 -31.60 29.44
C GLY A 50 3.26 -30.41 29.53
N TRP A 51 4.31 -30.53 30.35
CA TRP A 51 5.34 -29.49 30.48
C TRP A 51 6.26 -29.40 29.27
N ALA A 52 6.56 -30.53 28.62
CA ALA A 52 7.32 -30.55 27.37
C ALA A 52 6.65 -29.71 26.27
N ALA A 53 5.33 -29.78 26.15
CA ALA A 53 4.56 -28.96 25.21
C ALA A 53 4.67 -27.46 25.55
N VAL A 54 4.62 -27.07 26.82
CA VAL A 54 4.79 -25.67 27.25
C VAL A 54 6.20 -25.17 26.97
N CYS A 55 7.23 -25.98 27.25
CA CYS A 55 8.63 -25.65 26.97
C CYS A 55 8.90 -25.47 25.47
N ALA A 56 8.19 -26.18 24.59
CA ALA A 56 8.25 -25.99 23.14
C ALA A 56 7.41 -24.80 22.66
N ALA A 57 6.22 -24.59 23.24
CA ALA A 57 5.28 -23.56 22.83
C ALA A 57 5.76 -22.14 23.20
N VAL A 58 6.32 -21.94 24.40
CA VAL A 58 6.72 -20.61 24.89
C VAL A 58 7.79 -19.96 24.00
N PRO A 59 8.91 -20.62 23.65
CA PRO A 59 9.90 -20.05 22.73
C PRO A 59 9.30 -19.76 21.35
N THR A 60 8.41 -20.64 20.87
CA THR A 60 7.74 -20.48 19.58
C THR A 60 6.87 -19.23 19.56
N ILE A 61 6.03 -19.02 20.57
CA ILE A 61 5.18 -17.82 20.70
C ILE A 61 6.04 -16.55 20.80
N LEU A 62 7.11 -16.59 21.59
CA LEU A 62 8.02 -15.44 21.71
C LEU A 62 8.71 -15.09 20.40
N TYR A 63 9.14 -16.11 19.64
CA TYR A 63 9.76 -15.90 18.35
C TYR A 63 8.76 -15.36 17.31
N LEU A 64 7.55 -15.91 17.25
CA LEU A 64 6.48 -15.43 16.38
C LEU A 64 6.05 -14.00 16.71
N SER A 65 5.93 -13.65 18.00
CA SER A 65 5.60 -12.27 18.40
C SER A 65 6.66 -11.26 17.95
N LYS A 66 7.93 -11.66 17.96
CA LYS A 66 9.01 -10.84 17.42
C LYS A 66 8.91 -10.72 15.90
N GLN A 67 8.67 -11.81 15.19
CA GLN A 67 8.50 -11.78 13.74
C GLN A 67 7.33 -10.88 13.31
N ILE A 68 6.19 -10.95 14.00
CA ILE A 68 5.03 -10.10 13.72
C ILE A 68 5.39 -8.62 13.91
N ARG A 69 6.13 -8.28 14.96
CA ARG A 69 6.55 -6.89 15.21
C ARG A 69 7.53 -6.38 14.15
N ASP A 70 8.48 -7.22 13.75
CA ASP A 70 9.45 -6.86 12.69
C ASP A 70 8.74 -6.74 11.33
N ALA A 71 7.77 -7.62 11.06
CA ALA A 71 6.92 -7.55 9.86
C ALA A 71 6.04 -6.29 9.84
N ASP A 72 5.39 -5.93 10.95
CA ASP A 72 4.59 -4.69 11.06
C ASP A 72 5.46 -3.46 10.78
N ARG A 73 6.68 -3.42 11.34
CA ARG A 73 7.62 -2.32 11.05
C ARG A 73 7.96 -2.23 9.57
N HIS A 74 8.25 -3.34 8.91
CA HIS A 74 8.54 -3.36 7.48
C HIS A 74 7.32 -3.02 6.61
N GLN A 75 6.12 -3.44 7.01
CA GLN A 75 4.88 -3.09 6.34
C GLN A 75 4.62 -1.58 6.39
N ARG A 76 4.80 -0.96 7.57
CA ARG A 76 4.64 0.50 7.71
C ARG A 76 5.63 1.28 6.87
N THR A 77 6.90 0.85 6.81
CA THR A 77 7.90 1.53 5.97
C THR A 77 7.56 1.39 4.48
N ASN A 78 7.13 0.20 4.04
CA ASN A 78 6.77 -0.04 2.65
C ASN A 78 5.53 0.78 2.25
N PHE A 79 4.53 0.83 3.13
CA PHE A 79 3.32 1.63 2.92
C PHE A 79 3.66 3.13 2.80
N ALA A 80 4.52 3.66 3.67
CA ALA A 80 4.96 5.05 3.59
C ALA A 80 5.73 5.36 2.30
N ILE A 81 6.55 4.43 1.82
CA ILE A 81 7.28 4.57 0.54
C ILE A 81 6.30 4.59 -0.64
N GLN A 82 5.33 3.66 -0.66
CA GLN A 82 4.31 3.62 -1.71
C GLN A 82 3.48 4.90 -1.74
N LEU A 83 3.04 5.38 -0.58
CA LEU A 83 2.28 6.63 -0.46
C LEU A 83 3.06 7.83 -0.99
N ARG A 84 4.37 7.91 -0.68
CA ARG A 84 5.23 8.99 -1.20
C ARG A 84 5.33 8.97 -2.72
N ARG A 85 5.48 7.78 -3.33
CA ARG A 85 5.52 7.64 -4.78
C ARG A 85 4.23 8.11 -5.42
N HIS A 86 3.08 7.62 -4.95
CA HIS A 86 1.78 8.01 -5.50
C HIS A 86 1.50 9.51 -5.31
N ARG A 87 1.92 10.09 -4.18
CA ARG A 87 1.83 11.55 -3.96
C ARG A 87 2.64 12.34 -4.99
N LEU A 88 3.87 11.93 -5.27
CA LEU A 88 4.70 12.60 -6.29
C LEU A 88 4.10 12.49 -7.68
N LEU A 89 3.54 11.32 -8.02
CA LEU A 89 2.83 11.10 -9.29
C LEU A 89 1.61 12.03 -9.40
N ALA A 90 0.75 12.06 -8.38
CA ALA A 90 -0.42 12.93 -8.34
C ALA A 90 -0.05 14.41 -8.42
N MET A 91 0.99 14.87 -7.70
CA MET A 91 1.48 16.25 -7.82
C MET A 91 1.92 16.59 -9.25
N GLY A 92 2.67 15.70 -9.89
CA GLY A 92 3.12 15.90 -11.27
C GLY A 92 1.96 15.96 -12.26
N VAL A 93 0.96 15.09 -12.10
CA VAL A 93 -0.24 15.06 -12.94
C VAL A 93 -1.12 16.29 -12.73
N ALA A 94 -1.32 16.74 -11.48
CA ALA A 94 -2.05 17.97 -11.20
C ALA A 94 -1.37 19.18 -11.87
N GLN A 95 -0.05 19.31 -11.72
CA GLN A 95 0.70 20.41 -12.33
C GLN A 95 0.61 20.36 -13.87
N LEU A 96 0.74 19.18 -14.47
CA LEU A 96 0.59 19.00 -15.91
C LEU A 96 -0.82 19.38 -16.37
N ALA A 97 -1.86 18.92 -15.67
CA ALA A 97 -3.24 19.22 -16.01
C ALA A 97 -3.50 20.73 -15.97
N TYR A 98 -3.00 21.44 -14.95
CA TYR A 98 -3.13 22.90 -14.88
C TYR A 98 -2.41 23.64 -16.01
N VAL A 99 -1.21 23.19 -16.40
CA VAL A 99 -0.51 23.77 -17.54
C VAL A 99 -1.33 23.59 -18.81
N VAL A 100 -1.85 22.40 -19.07
CA VAL A 100 -2.66 22.13 -20.27
C VAL A 100 -3.97 22.91 -20.24
N LEU A 101 -4.68 22.95 -19.10
CA LEU A 101 -5.91 23.74 -18.93
C LEU A 101 -5.67 25.23 -19.22
N SER A 102 -4.56 25.80 -18.74
CA SER A 102 -4.23 27.20 -19.02
C SER A 102 -4.02 27.47 -20.52
N GLN A 103 -3.46 26.50 -21.25
CA GLN A 103 -3.28 26.62 -22.71
C GLN A 103 -4.60 26.46 -23.45
N ILE A 104 -5.48 25.55 -23.00
CA ILE A 104 -6.83 25.35 -23.54
C ILE A 104 -7.68 26.60 -23.32
N GLU A 105 -7.67 27.17 -22.12
CA GLU A 105 -8.40 28.40 -21.79
C GLU A 105 -7.95 29.57 -22.68
N LEU A 106 -6.63 29.71 -22.89
CA LEU A 106 -6.09 30.70 -23.82
C LEU A 106 -6.56 30.45 -25.27
N ALA A 107 -6.65 29.20 -25.71
CA ALA A 107 -7.16 28.87 -27.04
C ALA A 107 -8.66 29.17 -27.16
N LEU A 108 -9.46 28.80 -26.16
CA LEU A 108 -10.90 29.06 -26.11
C LEU A 108 -11.22 30.56 -26.02
N SER A 109 -10.39 31.36 -25.35
CA SER A 109 -10.56 32.82 -25.27
C SER A 109 -10.51 33.54 -26.61
N LYS A 110 -9.96 32.90 -27.66
CA LYS A 110 -9.88 33.45 -29.02
C LYS A 110 -11.13 33.17 -29.84
N VAL A 111 -12.01 32.29 -29.37
CA VAL A 111 -13.27 31.95 -30.04
C VAL A 111 -14.22 33.13 -29.88
N LYS A 112 -14.83 33.57 -30.98
CA LYS A 112 -15.78 34.69 -30.91
C LYS A 112 -17.07 34.25 -30.23
N GLU A 113 -17.72 35.20 -29.57
CA GLU A 113 -19.01 34.95 -28.94
C GLU A 113 -20.03 34.42 -29.96
N GLY A 114 -20.64 33.27 -29.64
CA GLY A 114 -21.61 32.58 -30.51
C GLY A 114 -21.01 31.62 -31.54
N GLU A 115 -19.68 31.55 -31.69
CA GLU A 115 -19.02 30.52 -32.50
C GLU A 115 -18.73 29.28 -31.63
N ALA A 116 -18.92 28.09 -32.20
CA ALA A 116 -18.51 26.85 -31.53
C ALA A 116 -16.99 26.70 -31.60
N PRO A 117 -16.31 26.28 -30.52
CA PRO A 117 -14.87 26.08 -30.55
C PRO A 117 -14.52 24.95 -31.54
N ASP A 118 -13.57 25.21 -32.42
CA ASP A 118 -13.03 24.21 -33.35
C ASP A 118 -11.55 23.96 -33.03
N ILE A 119 -11.21 22.69 -32.78
CA ILE A 119 -9.83 22.30 -32.46
C ILE A 119 -8.86 22.52 -33.64
N ARG A 120 -9.37 22.64 -34.87
CA ARG A 120 -8.56 22.91 -36.07
C ARG A 120 -7.96 24.31 -36.07
N ASP A 121 -8.60 25.25 -35.37
CA ASP A 121 -8.13 26.63 -35.23
C ASP A 121 -7.03 26.76 -34.16
N TRP A 122 -6.76 25.69 -33.41
CA TRP A 122 -5.73 25.69 -32.39
C TRP A 122 -4.34 25.61 -33.01
N ASN A 123 -3.37 26.16 -32.29
CA ASN A 123 -1.98 26.11 -32.70
C ASN A 123 -1.50 24.64 -32.80
N LYS A 124 -0.77 24.31 -33.87
CA LYS A 124 -0.31 22.94 -34.12
C LYS A 124 0.62 22.42 -33.02
N GLU A 125 1.53 23.25 -32.53
CA GLU A 125 2.45 22.89 -31.45
C GLU A 125 1.70 22.56 -30.16
N LEU A 126 0.63 23.29 -29.83
CA LEU A 126 -0.26 22.98 -28.70
C LEU A 126 -0.89 21.59 -28.85
N ILE A 127 -1.42 21.26 -30.03
CA ILE A 127 -2.03 19.95 -30.29
C ILE A 127 -1.00 18.82 -30.14
N GLU A 128 0.18 18.97 -30.74
CA GLU A 128 1.25 17.98 -30.64
C GLU A 128 1.74 17.79 -29.20
N GLU A 129 1.87 18.88 -28.44
CA GLU A 129 2.26 18.82 -27.03
C GLU A 129 1.17 18.13 -26.18
N MET A 130 -0.10 18.48 -26.39
CA MET A 130 -1.22 17.87 -25.69
C MET A 130 -1.34 16.37 -25.98
N ILE A 131 -1.19 15.95 -27.24
CA ILE A 131 -1.15 14.53 -27.61
C ILE A 131 0.03 13.82 -26.93
N ARG A 132 1.20 14.48 -26.87
CA ARG A 132 2.38 13.93 -26.20
C ARG A 132 2.12 13.71 -24.70
N HIS A 133 1.47 14.67 -24.03
CA HIS A 133 1.10 14.54 -22.63
C HIS A 133 0.07 13.42 -22.41
N LEU A 134 -0.99 13.37 -23.23
CA LEU A 134 -2.03 12.34 -23.18
C LEU A 134 -1.50 10.92 -23.45
N ARG A 135 -0.47 10.78 -24.29
CA ARG A 135 0.24 9.51 -24.52
C ARG A 135 1.40 9.26 -23.56
N GLY A 136 1.65 10.21 -22.65
CA GLY A 136 2.72 10.13 -21.69
C GLY A 136 2.45 9.08 -20.61
N THR A 137 3.52 8.49 -20.09
CA THR A 137 3.43 7.48 -19.03
C THR A 137 2.85 8.01 -17.72
N ASN A 138 2.94 9.32 -17.47
CA ASN A 138 2.49 9.91 -16.20
C ASN A 138 0.97 9.84 -16.04
N LEU A 139 0.21 10.23 -17.07
CA LEU A 139 -1.26 10.14 -17.05
C LEU A 139 -1.72 8.69 -17.02
N GLN A 140 -1.10 7.83 -17.85
CA GLN A 140 -1.42 6.41 -17.85
C GLN A 140 -1.15 5.76 -16.48
N SER A 141 0.01 6.02 -15.87
CA SER A 141 0.33 5.47 -14.54
C SER A 141 -0.60 6.01 -13.47
N PHE A 142 -1.07 7.25 -13.61
CA PHE A 142 -2.04 7.84 -12.68
C PHE A 142 -3.42 7.21 -12.83
N GLU A 143 -3.88 6.95 -14.06
CA GLU A 143 -5.11 6.21 -14.34
C GLU A 143 -5.03 4.73 -13.90
N ASP A 144 -3.86 4.11 -14.00
CA ASP A 144 -3.69 2.71 -13.59
C ASP A 144 -3.52 2.56 -12.06
N GLU A 145 -2.81 3.49 -11.40
CA GLU A 145 -2.42 3.36 -9.99
C GLU A 145 -3.34 4.12 -9.01
N ILE A 146 -4.03 5.18 -9.44
CA ILE A 146 -4.71 6.13 -8.53
C ILE A 146 -6.18 6.36 -8.89
N ALA A 147 -6.48 6.66 -10.16
CA ALA A 147 -7.74 7.25 -10.59
C ALA A 147 -8.45 6.40 -11.65
N PHE A 148 -9.78 6.28 -11.61
CA PHE A 148 -10.52 5.58 -12.66
C PHE A 148 -10.95 6.56 -13.77
N PRO A 149 -10.74 6.25 -15.06
CA PRO A 149 -11.26 7.08 -16.13
C PRO A 149 -12.80 7.03 -16.11
N VAL A 150 -13.43 8.19 -15.92
CA VAL A 150 -14.91 8.30 -15.82
C VAL A 150 -15.60 8.04 -17.18
N SER A 151 -14.87 8.17 -18.29
CA SER A 151 -15.39 7.91 -19.64
C SER A 151 -14.31 7.41 -20.60
N ILE A 152 -13.31 8.23 -20.87
CA ILE A 152 -12.25 7.97 -21.86
C ILE A 152 -10.91 8.17 -21.15
N GLY A 153 -10.05 7.16 -21.15
CA GLY A 153 -8.69 7.28 -20.62
C GLY A 153 -7.79 8.15 -21.51
N ALA A 154 -6.61 8.52 -21.01
CA ALA A 154 -5.68 9.45 -21.63
C ALA A 154 -5.38 9.11 -23.11
N TYR A 155 -5.13 7.82 -23.37
CA TYR A 155 -4.87 7.34 -24.73
C TYR A 155 -6.07 7.51 -25.66
N GLY A 156 -7.29 7.22 -25.17
CA GLY A 156 -8.51 7.43 -25.94
C GLY A 156 -8.76 8.91 -26.22
N MET A 157 -8.44 9.78 -25.25
CA MET A 157 -8.53 11.22 -25.42
C MET A 157 -7.55 11.73 -26.49
N ALA A 158 -6.34 11.19 -26.54
CA ALA A 158 -5.38 11.50 -27.60
C ALA A 158 -5.94 11.19 -29.00
N LEU A 159 -6.67 10.08 -29.14
CA LEU A 159 -7.31 9.72 -30.42
C LEU A 159 -8.44 10.68 -30.79
N VAL A 160 -9.20 11.19 -29.80
CA VAL A 160 -10.25 12.19 -30.05
C VAL A 160 -9.62 13.49 -30.56
N VAL A 161 -8.54 13.94 -29.93
CA VAL A 161 -7.78 15.14 -30.36
C VAL A 161 -7.22 14.96 -31.78
N GLU A 162 -6.57 13.82 -32.05
CA GLU A 162 -5.99 13.54 -33.37
C GLU A 162 -7.04 13.52 -34.48
N ARG A 163 -8.20 12.89 -34.24
CA ARG A 163 -9.29 12.83 -35.22
C ARG A 163 -9.93 14.19 -35.46
N GLY A 164 -10.18 14.94 -34.38
CA GLY A 164 -10.72 16.30 -34.47
C GLY A 164 -9.80 17.21 -35.27
N TYR A 165 -8.49 17.15 -35.00
CA TYR A 165 -7.49 17.94 -35.71
C TYR A 165 -7.30 17.49 -37.17
N ALA A 166 -7.45 16.19 -37.47
CA ALA A 166 -7.37 15.65 -38.83
C ALA A 166 -8.58 16.01 -39.73
N GLY A 167 -9.63 16.62 -39.17
CA GLY A 167 -10.77 17.13 -39.95
C GLY A 167 -12.03 16.28 -39.90
N ASP A 168 -12.19 15.39 -38.92
CA ASP A 168 -13.49 14.77 -38.65
C ASP A 168 -14.41 15.81 -37.98
N ASP A 169 -15.35 16.36 -38.77
CA ASP A 169 -16.20 17.49 -38.40
C ASP A 169 -16.97 17.30 -37.09
N VAL A 170 -17.40 16.08 -36.75
CA VAL A 170 -18.13 15.86 -35.49
C VAL A 170 -17.17 15.98 -34.30
N THR A 171 -15.98 15.41 -34.44
CA THR A 171 -14.97 15.45 -33.39
C THR A 171 -14.27 16.80 -33.28
N SER A 172 -14.16 17.57 -34.36
CA SER A 172 -13.45 18.85 -34.36
C SER A 172 -14.12 19.90 -33.46
N PHE A 173 -15.46 19.92 -33.42
CA PHE A 173 -16.23 20.80 -32.54
C PHE A 173 -16.41 20.26 -31.11
N ALA A 174 -16.38 18.93 -30.95
CA ALA A 174 -16.55 18.30 -29.64
C ALA A 174 -15.25 18.23 -28.82
N ALA A 175 -14.11 18.02 -29.50
CA ALA A 175 -12.82 17.80 -28.86
C ALA A 175 -12.39 18.92 -27.89
N PRO A 176 -12.53 20.23 -28.21
CA PRO A 176 -12.15 21.30 -27.30
C PRO A 176 -12.77 21.17 -25.90
N ASN A 177 -14.08 20.94 -25.85
CA ASN A 177 -14.82 20.85 -24.60
C ASN A 177 -14.53 19.54 -23.86
N ILE A 178 -14.49 18.42 -24.59
CA ILE A 178 -14.23 17.09 -24.02
C ILE A 178 -12.82 17.03 -23.40
N VAL A 179 -11.84 17.63 -24.06
CA VAL A 179 -10.46 17.65 -23.58
C VAL A 179 -10.32 18.59 -22.38
N ASN A 180 -10.98 19.74 -22.40
CA ASN A 180 -11.04 20.63 -21.23
C ASN A 180 -11.61 19.90 -20.00
N GLU A 181 -12.78 19.29 -20.16
CA GLU A 181 -13.44 18.53 -19.09
C GLU A 181 -12.59 17.35 -18.59
N TYR A 182 -11.89 16.66 -19.50
CA TYR A 182 -10.96 15.59 -19.13
C TYR A 182 -9.85 16.11 -18.21
N PHE A 183 -9.16 17.20 -18.58
CA PHE A 183 -8.08 17.73 -17.77
C PHE A 183 -8.57 18.37 -16.47
N GLU A 184 -9.76 18.99 -16.44
CA GLU A 184 -10.38 19.46 -15.20
C GLU A 184 -10.64 18.29 -14.24
N ASN A 185 -11.17 17.18 -14.76
CA ASN A 185 -11.44 16.00 -13.96
C ASN A 185 -10.15 15.36 -13.44
N VAL A 186 -9.11 15.24 -14.28
CA VAL A 186 -7.80 14.75 -13.86
C VAL A 186 -7.17 15.63 -12.79
N ALA A 187 -7.20 16.96 -12.96
CA ALA A 187 -6.68 17.91 -11.98
C ALA A 187 -7.41 17.75 -10.63
N ARG A 188 -8.75 17.72 -10.66
CA ARG A 188 -9.58 17.53 -9.47
C ARG A 188 -9.27 16.22 -8.75
N GLN A 189 -9.23 15.11 -9.46
CA GLN A 189 -8.94 13.80 -8.85
C GLN A 189 -7.53 13.76 -8.24
N ALA A 190 -6.55 14.35 -8.90
CA ALA A 190 -5.19 14.45 -8.37
C ALA A 190 -5.17 15.29 -7.08
N GLU A 191 -5.89 16.40 -7.03
CA GLU A 191 -5.99 17.22 -5.81
C GLU A 191 -6.74 16.55 -4.66
N GLU A 192 -7.85 15.87 -4.96
CA GLU A 192 -8.60 15.09 -3.97
C GLU A 192 -7.71 14.02 -3.33
N PHE A 193 -6.94 13.30 -4.14
CA PHE A 193 -5.95 12.33 -3.65
C PHE A 193 -4.87 13.01 -2.79
N LEU A 194 -4.34 14.16 -3.21
CA LEU A 194 -3.35 14.90 -2.43
C LEU A 194 -3.91 15.41 -1.09
N ALA A 195 -5.18 15.79 -1.06
CA ALA A 195 -5.88 16.19 0.16
C ALA A 195 -6.09 15.00 1.10
N GLU A 196 -6.50 13.84 0.57
CA GLU A 196 -6.66 12.61 1.35
C GLU A 196 -5.33 12.13 1.94
N THR A 197 -4.28 12.03 1.12
CA THR A 197 -2.96 11.61 1.60
C THR A 197 -2.38 12.56 2.64
N ARG A 198 -2.68 13.86 2.55
CA ARG A 198 -2.31 14.85 3.58
C ARG A 198 -3.00 14.53 4.92
N LYS A 199 -4.31 14.27 4.92
CA LYS A 199 -5.07 13.91 6.13
C LYS A 199 -4.51 12.65 6.80
N ILE A 200 -4.14 11.63 6.02
CA ILE A 200 -3.54 10.39 6.54
C ILE A 200 -2.18 10.68 7.19
N THR A 201 -1.37 11.52 6.56
CA THR A 201 -0.02 11.87 7.06
C THR A 201 -0.07 12.71 8.34
N GLU A 202 -1.08 13.57 8.49
CA GLU A 202 -1.28 14.40 9.70
C GLU A 202 -1.87 13.61 10.88
N ALA A 203 -2.58 12.51 10.60
CA ALA A 203 -3.20 11.66 11.63
C ALA A 203 -2.26 10.58 12.20
N SER A 204 -1.13 10.30 11.56
CA SER A 204 -0.14 9.28 11.93
C SER A 204 0.99 9.83 12.80
#